data_AF-A0AAW1TL17-F1
#
_entry.id   AF-A0AAW1TL17-F1
#
_cell.length_a   1.000
_cell.length_b   1.000
_cell.length_c   1.000
_cell.angle_alpha   90.00
_cell.angle_beta   90.00
_cell.angle_gamma   90.00
#
_symmetry.space_group_name_H-M   'P 1'
#
loop_
_entity.id
_entity.type
_entity.pdbx_description
1 polymer ?
#
loop_
_entity_poly.entity_id
_entity_poly.type
_entity_poly.pdbx_seq_one_letter_code
_entity_poly.pdbx_strand_id
1 'polypeptide(L)'
;MESRGWYDIGYNFLIGGDGLVFEGRGWKKQGAHTYRYNEESIAIGFIGDFNTLIPPDKQLETCKYLIQEGVRLGYIQNAYKLFGARKYKNFDAIRNWPHWSENN
;
A
#
# COMPACT_ATOMS: atom_id res chain seq x y z
N MET A 1 11.06 -10.53 19.71
CA MET A 1 10.80 -10.01 18.34
C MET A 1 10.99 -11.17 17.39
N GLU A 2 9.92 -11.85 16.99
CA GLU A 2 9.91 -12.95 16.02
C GLU A 2 8.43 -13.31 15.79
N SER A 3 7.94 -13.33 14.54
CA SER A 3 6.56 -13.80 14.28
C SER A 3 6.21 -14.18 12.85
N ARG A 4 7.00 -13.83 11.81
CA ARG A 4 6.69 -14.18 10.41
C ARG A 4 7.86 -14.60 9.51
N GLY A 5 9.11 -14.62 10.00
CA GLY A 5 10.27 -14.94 9.17
C GLY A 5 10.50 -13.96 7.99
N TRP A 6 9.94 -12.76 8.07
CA TRP A 6 10.11 -11.72 7.05
C TRP A 6 11.38 -10.92 7.35
N TYR A 7 12.27 -10.81 6.38
CA TYR A 7 13.56 -10.10 6.49
C TYR A 7 13.45 -8.59 6.79
N ASP A 8 12.24 -8.02 6.73
CA ASP A 8 11.95 -6.60 7.02
C ASP A 8 10.42 -6.41 7.15
N ILE A 9 9.97 -5.26 7.65
CA ILE A 9 8.56 -4.84 7.67
C ILE A 9 7.89 -5.11 6.32
N GLY A 10 6.68 -5.69 6.33
CA GLY A 10 6.02 -6.15 5.10
C GLY A 10 5.43 -5.06 4.21
N TYR A 11 5.58 -3.78 4.60
CA TYR A 11 4.98 -2.63 3.92
C TYR A 11 6.08 -1.72 3.36
N ASN A 12 5.84 -1.16 2.18
CA ASN A 12 6.66 -0.09 1.62
C ASN A 12 6.45 1.21 2.37
N PHE A 13 5.19 1.51 2.72
CA PHE A 13 4.80 2.71 3.47
C PHE A 13 3.71 2.38 4.48
N LEU A 14 3.68 3.14 5.58
CA LEU A 14 2.58 3.14 6.54
C LEU A 14 2.04 4.56 6.72
N ILE A 15 0.74 4.70 6.97
CA ILE A 15 0.08 5.99 7.13
C ILE A 15 -0.50 6.09 8.55
N GLY A 16 -0.03 7.03 9.35
CA GLY A 16 -0.52 7.31 10.70
C GLY A 16 -1.91 7.96 10.70
N GLY A 17 -2.66 7.83 11.80
CA GLY A 17 -3.98 8.48 11.96
C GLY A 17 -3.93 10.02 11.88
N ASP A 18 -2.76 10.59 12.12
CA ASP A 18 -2.41 11.99 11.93
C ASP A 18 -2.15 12.37 10.45
N GLY A 19 -2.20 11.41 9.53
CA GLY A 19 -1.93 11.59 8.09
C GLY A 19 -0.45 11.61 7.71
N LEU A 20 0.48 11.32 8.63
CA LEU A 20 1.91 11.22 8.31
C LEU A 20 2.21 9.91 7.58
N VAL A 21 3.10 9.97 6.59
CA VAL A 21 3.65 8.79 5.88
C VAL A 21 4.96 8.39 6.53
N PHE A 22 5.04 7.13 6.96
CA PHE A 22 6.23 6.48 7.47
C PHE A 22 6.79 5.57 6.38
N GLU A 23 8.04 5.80 5.96
CA GLU A 23 8.73 4.93 5.02
C GLU A 23 9.16 3.62 5.70
N GLY A 24 8.75 2.50 5.12
CA GLY A 24 9.20 1.16 5.50
C GLY A 24 10.26 0.66 4.51
N ARG A 25 9.87 -0.23 3.60
CA ARG A 25 10.75 -0.64 2.48
C ARG A 25 10.95 0.43 1.41
N GLY A 26 10.17 1.51 1.46
CA GLY A 26 10.25 2.62 0.52
C GLY A 26 9.92 2.25 -0.92
N TRP A 27 10.31 3.14 -1.84
CA TRP A 27 10.12 2.94 -3.28
C TRP A 27 11.07 1.90 -3.88
N LYS A 28 12.19 1.58 -3.21
CA LYS A 28 13.29 0.79 -3.77
C LYS A 28 13.63 -0.42 -2.89
N LYS A 29 12.90 -1.52 -3.06
CA LYS A 29 13.34 -2.83 -2.57
C LYS A 29 13.20 -3.93 -3.61
N GLN A 30 14.04 -3.83 -4.65
CA GLN A 30 14.38 -4.92 -5.55
C GLN A 30 15.03 -6.06 -4.75
N GLY A 31 14.42 -7.25 -4.76
CA GLY A 31 15.06 -8.46 -4.23
C GLY A 31 16.22 -8.90 -5.13
N ALA A 32 17.34 -9.32 -4.56
CA ALA A 32 18.54 -9.72 -5.30
C ALA A 32 18.63 -11.25 -5.49
N HIS A 33 17.61 -11.88 -6.09
CA HIS A 33 17.62 -13.34 -6.24
C HIS A 33 17.04 -13.93 -7.54
N THR A 34 16.52 -13.11 -8.46
CA THR A 34 15.85 -13.58 -9.69
C THR A 34 15.95 -12.54 -10.80
N TYR A 35 16.47 -12.94 -11.96
CA TYR A 35 16.50 -12.10 -13.16
C TYR A 35 15.08 -12.08 -13.78
N ARG A 36 14.58 -10.87 -14.12
CA ARG A 36 13.30 -10.58 -14.83
C ARG A 36 11.94 -10.59 -14.09
N TYR A 37 11.83 -10.92 -12.80
CA TYR A 37 10.51 -11.01 -12.11
C TYR A 37 10.50 -10.57 -10.62
N ASN A 38 11.06 -9.41 -10.27
CA ASN A 38 11.14 -8.90 -8.89
C ASN A 38 10.50 -7.50 -8.67
N GLU A 39 9.49 -7.10 -9.47
CA GLU A 39 9.16 -5.67 -9.65
C GLU A 39 7.66 -5.26 -9.44
N GLU A 40 6.79 -6.10 -8.86
CA GLU A 40 5.35 -6.07 -9.22
C GLU A 40 4.30 -5.44 -8.25
N SER A 41 4.60 -5.00 -7.01
CA SER A 41 3.63 -4.22 -6.18
C SER A 41 4.25 -3.34 -5.08
N ILE A 42 3.55 -2.25 -4.71
CA ILE A 42 3.87 -1.38 -3.56
C ILE A 42 2.78 -1.58 -2.49
N ALA A 43 3.18 -2.03 -1.29
CA ALA A 43 2.28 -2.27 -0.17
C ALA A 43 2.18 -1.06 0.77
N ILE A 44 1.00 -0.45 0.87
CA ILE A 44 0.70 0.66 1.77
C ILE A 44 -0.19 0.14 2.92
N GLY A 45 0.20 0.41 4.17
CA GLY A 45 -0.57 0.05 5.36
C GLY A 45 -1.16 1.27 6.07
N PHE A 46 -2.35 1.12 6.65
CA PHE A 46 -2.92 2.12 7.57
C PHE A 46 -2.63 1.71 9.02
N ILE A 47 -2.11 2.63 9.83
CA ILE A 47 -1.86 2.39 11.26
C ILE A 47 -3.18 2.59 12.01
N GLY A 48 -3.69 1.52 12.62
CA GLY A 48 -4.94 1.49 13.39
C GLY A 48 -5.62 0.11 13.31
N ASP A 49 -6.75 -0.05 14.01
CA ASP A 49 -7.64 -1.20 13.83
C ASP A 49 -8.83 -0.80 12.96
N PHE A 50 -8.85 -1.33 11.74
CA PHE A 50 -9.88 -1.09 10.72
C PHE A 50 -10.64 -2.37 10.36
N ASN A 51 -10.70 -3.35 11.27
CA ASN A 51 -11.52 -4.56 11.07
C ASN A 51 -13.02 -4.24 11.10
N THR A 52 -13.43 -3.23 11.88
CA THR A 52 -14.83 -2.78 12.05
C THR A 52 -15.04 -1.30 11.76
N LEU A 53 -13.98 -0.50 11.71
CA LEU A 53 -14.01 0.94 11.46
C LEU A 53 -13.36 1.28 10.11
N ILE A 54 -13.80 2.36 9.47
CA ILE A 54 -13.18 2.90 8.26
C ILE A 54 -11.99 3.78 8.68
N PRO A 55 -10.84 3.76 7.96
CA PRO A 55 -9.76 4.71 8.20
C PRO A 55 -10.25 6.17 8.07
N PRO A 56 -9.92 7.07 9.02
CA PRO A 56 -10.15 8.51 8.90
C PRO A 56 -9.80 9.07 7.50
N ASP A 57 -10.64 9.98 6.99
CA ASP A 57 -10.49 10.56 5.65
C ASP A 57 -9.08 11.12 5.39
N LYS A 58 -8.43 11.67 6.42
CA LYS A 58 -7.05 12.16 6.33
C LYS A 58 -6.06 11.07 5.92
N GLN A 59 -6.22 9.84 6.41
CA GLN A 59 -5.39 8.70 6.01
C GLN A 59 -5.68 8.31 4.55
N LEU A 60 -6.96 8.27 4.18
CA LEU A 60 -7.41 7.93 2.83
C LEU A 60 -6.87 8.92 1.79
N GLU A 61 -6.95 10.23 2.06
CA GLU A 61 -6.39 11.26 1.19
C GLU A 61 -4.85 11.21 1.14
N THR A 62 -4.15 11.04 2.27
CA THR A 62 -2.69 10.83 2.26
C THR A 62 -2.30 9.63 1.38
N CYS A 63 -3.08 8.55 1.39
CA CYS A 63 -2.82 7.39 0.55
C CYS A 63 -2.99 7.69 -0.95
N LYS A 64 -4.05 8.43 -1.34
CA LYS A 64 -4.24 8.89 -2.72
C LYS A 64 -3.07 9.76 -3.18
N TYR A 65 -2.64 10.73 -2.36
CA TYR A 65 -1.49 11.58 -2.68
C TYR A 65 -0.20 10.77 -2.81
N LEU A 66 0.03 9.79 -1.93
CA LEU A 66 1.21 8.92 -1.99
C LEU A 66 1.23 8.07 -3.27
N ILE A 67 0.09 7.55 -3.72
CA ILE A 67 -0.04 6.81 -4.98
C ILE A 67 0.20 7.75 -6.18
N GLN A 68 -0.41 8.93 -6.19
CA GLN A 68 -0.21 9.94 -7.24
C GLN A 68 1.26 10.36 -7.36
N GLU A 69 1.94 10.56 -6.23
CA GLU A 69 3.36 10.90 -6.19
C GLU A 69 4.24 9.72 -6.66
N GLY A 70 3.91 8.48 -6.27
CA GLY A 70 4.55 7.28 -6.80
C GLY A 70 4.42 7.15 -8.31
N VAL A 71 3.25 7.50 -8.88
CA VAL A 71 3.03 7.56 -10.34
C VAL A 71 3.86 8.70 -10.98
N ARG A 72 3.81 9.91 -10.40
CA ARG A 72 4.54 11.09 -10.90
C ARG A 72 6.06 10.90 -10.91
N LEU A 73 6.59 10.17 -9.93
CA LEU A 73 8.02 9.81 -9.81
C LEU A 73 8.42 8.59 -10.65
N GLY A 74 7.47 7.89 -11.29
CA GLY A 74 7.73 6.70 -12.10
C GLY A 74 7.95 5.41 -11.32
N TYR A 75 7.67 5.39 -10.01
CA TYR A 75 7.71 4.18 -9.17
C TYR A 75 6.44 3.33 -9.27
N ILE A 76 5.33 3.92 -9.72
CA ILE A 76 4.07 3.24 -10.01
C ILE A 76 3.73 3.50 -11.48
N GLN A 77 3.33 2.47 -12.23
CA GLN A 77 2.94 2.63 -13.63
C GLN A 77 1.63 3.41 -13.75
N ASN A 78 1.47 4.26 -14.78
CA ASN A 78 0.20 4.97 -15.04
C ASN A 78 -1.02 4.05 -15.14
N ALA A 79 -0.83 2.81 -15.62
CA ALA A 79 -1.87 1.78 -15.75
C ALA A 79 -1.84 0.73 -14.62
N TYR A 80 -1.44 1.13 -13.41
CA TYR A 80 -1.45 0.25 -12.23
C TYR A 80 -2.84 -0.32 -11.94
N LYS A 81 -2.87 -1.37 -11.11
CA LYS A 81 -4.07 -1.91 -10.47
C LYS A 81 -3.97 -1.69 -8.96
N LEU A 82 -5.07 -1.32 -8.34
CA LEU A 82 -5.20 -1.12 -6.90
C LEU A 82 -6.00 -2.28 -6.30
N PHE A 83 -5.46 -2.90 -5.25
CA PHE A 83 -6.02 -4.09 -4.61
C PHE A 83 -6.12 -3.92 -3.09
N GLY A 84 -7.18 -4.45 -2.50
CA GLY A 84 -7.30 -4.59 -1.04
C GLY A 84 -6.56 -5.84 -0.57
N ALA A 85 -5.54 -5.70 0.27
CA ALA A 85 -4.62 -6.78 0.65
C ALA A 85 -5.28 -8.01 1.33
N ARG A 86 -6.54 -7.90 1.78
CA ARG A 86 -7.34 -8.99 2.36
C ARG A 86 -8.82 -8.80 2.01
N LYS A 87 -9.60 -9.90 2.01
CA LYS A 87 -11.06 -9.91 1.87
C LYS A 87 -11.81 -9.33 3.09
N TYR A 88 -11.36 -8.19 3.62
CA TYR A 88 -12.07 -7.49 4.68
C TYR A 88 -13.24 -6.72 4.08
N LYS A 89 -14.39 -6.82 4.73
CA LYS A 89 -15.67 -6.36 4.19
C LYS A 89 -15.77 -4.82 4.11
N ASN A 90 -14.89 -4.09 4.78
CA ASN A 90 -15.00 -2.64 5.00
C ASN A 90 -14.08 -1.80 4.10
N PHE A 91 -13.57 -2.37 3.00
CA PHE A 91 -12.79 -1.63 1.99
C PHE A 91 -13.65 -0.81 1.01
N ASP A 92 -14.95 -0.62 1.29
CA ASP A 92 -15.87 0.12 0.41
C ASP A 92 -15.40 1.56 0.15
N ALA A 93 -14.70 2.18 1.10
CA ALA A 93 -14.06 3.48 0.95
C ALA A 93 -12.99 3.54 -0.16
N ILE A 94 -12.35 2.41 -0.52
CA ILE A 94 -11.33 2.32 -1.58
C ILE A 94 -11.82 1.65 -2.87
N ARG A 95 -12.97 0.95 -2.86
CA ARG A 95 -13.56 0.36 -4.07
C ARG A 95 -13.91 1.39 -5.15
N ASN A 96 -14.27 2.59 -4.71
CA ASN A 96 -14.62 3.71 -5.59
C ASN A 96 -13.40 4.48 -6.11
N TRP A 97 -12.17 4.03 -5.82
CA TRP A 97 -10.96 4.71 -6.28
C TRP A 97 -10.62 4.34 -7.72
N PRO A 98 -9.99 5.26 -8.49
CA PRO A 98 -9.37 4.93 -9.76
C PRO A 98 -8.47 3.70 -9.64
N HIS A 99 -8.41 2.89 -10.69
CA HIS A 99 -7.59 1.68 -10.78
C HIS A 99 -7.97 0.53 -9.83
N TRP A 100 -9.03 0.63 -9.03
CA TRP A 100 -9.53 -0.49 -8.22
C TRP A 100 -9.82 -1.73 -9.09
N SER A 101 -9.40 -2.90 -8.61
CA SER A 101 -9.66 -4.18 -9.25
C SER A 101 -10.06 -5.24 -8.23
N GLU A 102 -11.15 -5.96 -8.50
CA GLU A 102 -11.70 -6.98 -7.58
C GLU A 102 -10.97 -8.33 -7.63
N ASN A 103 -10.13 -8.55 -8.65
CA ASN A 103 -9.42 -9.80 -8.90
C ASN A 103 -7.91 -9.59 -8.90
N ASN A 104 -7.22 -10.08 -7.86
CA ASN A 104 -5.76 -10.30 -7.87
C ASN A 104 -5.38 -11.31 -8.96
#